data_AF-A0A078KQU9-F1
#
_entry.id   AF-A0A078KQU9-F1
#
_cell.length_a   1.000
_cell.length_b   1.000
_cell.length_c   1.000
_cell.angle_alpha   90.00
_cell.angle_beta   90.00
_cell.angle_gamma   90.00
#
_symmetry.space_group_name_H-M   'P 1'
#
loop_
_entity.id
_entity.type
_entity.pdbx_description
1 polymer ?
#
loop_
_entity_poly.entity_id
_entity_poly.type
_entity_poly.pdbx_seq_one_letter_code
_entity_poly.pdbx_strand_id
1 'polypeptide(L)'
;MILRGGLIINDTVKLDAVKQAFGHWRATRTRRGRIPQELWEQVKGLLVDYTPSKIGVHLGISPIQIRKKLELQENRNLQLSRLTSGKASIL
;
A
#
# COMPACT_ATOMS: atom_id res chain seq x y z
N MET A 1 24.78 12.32 29.51
CA MET A 1 24.30 12.64 28.15
C MET A 1 23.34 11.54 27.73
N ILE A 2 22.02 11.74 27.89
CA ILE A 2 21.01 10.71 27.64
C ILE A 2 20.69 10.67 26.14
N LEU A 3 20.88 9.52 25.52
CA LEU A 3 20.54 9.24 24.12
C LEU A 3 19.02 9.30 23.92
N ARG A 4 18.50 10.45 23.49
CA ARG A 4 17.08 10.62 23.07
C ARG A 4 16.83 10.08 21.64
N GLY A 5 17.29 8.88 21.33
CA GLY A 5 17.32 8.35 19.95
C GLY A 5 16.36 7.20 19.63
N GLY A 6 15.51 6.74 20.57
CA GLY A 6 14.90 5.40 20.47
C GLY A 6 13.56 5.26 19.76
N LEU A 7 12.80 6.34 19.47
CA LEU A 7 11.38 6.20 19.11
C LEU A 7 10.97 6.69 17.70
N ILE A 8 11.84 7.40 16.96
CA ILE A 8 11.49 7.97 15.65
C ILE A 8 11.82 7.01 14.49
N ILE A 9 12.60 5.96 14.77
CA ILE A 9 13.21 5.11 13.74
C ILE A 9 12.15 4.27 13.02
N ASN A 10 11.19 3.66 13.73
CA ASN A 10 10.32 2.64 13.12
C ASN A 10 9.36 3.22 12.06
N ASP A 11 8.76 4.36 12.39
CA ASP A 11 7.76 5.02 11.56
C ASP A 11 8.38 5.58 10.26
N THR A 12 9.44 6.36 10.42
CA THR A 12 10.13 6.94 9.26
C THR A 12 10.83 5.88 8.41
N VAL A 13 11.36 4.80 9.01
CA VAL A 13 11.96 3.68 8.27
C VAL A 13 10.93 2.94 7.43
N LYS A 14 9.71 2.71 7.95
CA LYS A 14 8.64 2.03 7.20
C LYS A 14 8.26 2.84 5.96
N LEU A 15 8.04 4.15 6.11
CA LEU A 15 7.68 5.02 5.00
C LEU A 15 8.81 5.16 3.96
N ASP A 16 10.07 5.24 4.41
CA ASP A 16 11.24 5.35 3.53
C ASP A 16 11.54 4.03 2.79
N ALA A 17 11.36 2.88 3.44
CA ALA A 17 11.50 1.57 2.79
C ALA A 17 10.52 1.39 1.63
N VAL A 18 9.25 1.77 1.82
CA VAL A 18 8.25 1.74 0.73
C VAL A 18 8.63 2.74 -0.36
N LYS A 19 9.13 3.93 0.00
CA LYS A 19 9.62 4.91 -0.97
C LYS A 19 10.77 4.36 -1.82
N GLN A 20 11.73 3.65 -1.23
CA GLN A 20 12.81 2.99 -1.95
C GLN A 20 12.29 1.92 -2.90
N ALA A 21 11.33 1.08 -2.48
CA ALA A 21 10.70 0.10 -3.35
C ALA A 21 10.02 0.74 -4.57
N PHE A 22 9.31 1.85 -4.36
CA PHE A 22 8.73 2.66 -5.44
C PHE A 22 9.79 3.27 -6.35
N GLY A 23 10.90 3.75 -5.78
CA GLY A 23 12.04 4.28 -6.53
C GLY A 23 12.66 3.20 -7.43
N HIS A 24 12.94 2.04 -6.86
CA HIS A 24 13.49 0.89 -7.58
C HIS A 24 12.57 0.47 -8.73
N TRP A 25 11.28 0.29 -8.47
CA TRP A 25 10.30 -0.03 -9.52
C TRP A 25 10.22 1.03 -10.63
N ARG A 26 10.30 2.32 -10.29
CA ARG A 26 10.32 3.39 -11.29
C ARG A 26 11.60 3.39 -12.12
N ALA A 27 12.72 2.98 -11.55
CA ALA A 27 14.01 2.90 -12.23
C ALA A 27 14.11 1.66 -13.14
N THR A 28 13.53 0.53 -12.73
CA THR A 28 13.61 -0.74 -13.46
C THR A 28 12.49 -0.95 -14.48
N ARG A 29 11.40 -0.17 -14.42
CA ARG A 29 10.32 -0.29 -15.40
C ARG A 29 10.77 0.22 -16.78
N THR A 30 10.65 -0.63 -17.79
CA THR A 30 10.92 -0.31 -19.20
C THR A 30 9.80 0.49 -19.88
N ARG A 31 8.58 0.50 -19.32
CA ARG A 31 7.44 1.29 -19.82
C ARG A 31 6.68 1.95 -18.68
N ARG A 32 5.92 3.02 -19.00
CA ARG A 32 4.89 3.54 -18.09
C ARG A 32 3.84 2.45 -17.87
N GLY A 33 3.87 1.82 -16.71
CA GLY A 33 2.98 0.74 -16.33
C GLY A 33 2.16 1.06 -15.09
N ARG A 34 1.15 0.22 -14.84
CA ARG A 34 0.40 0.24 -13.57
C ARG A 34 1.35 -0.12 -12.42
N ILE A 35 1.12 0.51 -11.26
CA ILE A 35 1.82 0.13 -10.02
C ILE A 35 1.45 -1.33 -9.68
N PRO A 36 2.45 -2.22 -9.47
CA PRO A 36 2.24 -3.61 -9.08
C PRO A 36 1.42 -3.76 -7.80
N GLN A 37 0.71 -4.89 -7.68
CA GLN A 37 -0.11 -5.20 -6.51
C GLN A 37 0.71 -5.24 -5.21
N GLU A 38 1.93 -5.78 -5.26
CA GLU A 38 2.83 -5.89 -4.10
C GLU A 38 3.17 -4.51 -3.50
N LEU A 39 3.37 -3.51 -4.35
CA LEU A 39 3.58 -2.13 -3.90
C LEU A 39 2.30 -1.53 -3.30
N TRP A 40 1.12 -1.89 -3.81
CA TRP A 40 -0.15 -1.46 -3.21
C TRP A 40 -0.41 -2.09 -1.85
N GLU A 41 0.04 -3.31 -1.62
CA GLU A 41 -0.06 -3.98 -0.31
C GLU A 41 0.80 -3.29 0.74
N GLN A 42 2.01 -2.87 0.36
CA GLN A 42 2.85 -2.05 1.22
C GLN A 42 2.19 -0.69 1.53
N VAL A 43 1.58 -0.03 0.53
CA VAL A 43 0.80 1.20 0.74
C VAL A 43 -0.37 0.97 1.69
N LYS A 44 -1.06 -0.16 1.58
CA LYS A 44 -2.14 -0.53 2.48
C LYS A 44 -1.65 -0.66 3.93
N GLY A 45 -0.48 -1.27 4.13
CA GLY A 45 0.15 -1.37 5.44
C GLY A 45 0.57 -0.02 6.04
N LEU A 46 0.84 1.00 5.22
CA LEU A 46 1.14 2.36 5.68
C LEU A 46 -0.10 3.13 6.14
N LEU A 47 -1.30 2.78 5.68
CA LEU A 47 -2.52 3.51 6.04
C LEU A 47 -2.97 3.33 7.47
N VAL A 48 -2.40 2.35 8.17
CA VAL A 48 -2.59 2.17 9.61
C VAL A 48 -2.01 3.37 10.38
N ASP A 49 -0.86 3.88 9.92
CA ASP A 49 -0.05 4.86 10.64
C ASP A 49 -0.04 6.24 9.95
N TYR A 50 -0.35 6.30 8.65
CA TYR A 50 -0.21 7.50 7.82
C TYR A 50 -1.47 7.84 7.02
N THR A 51 -1.73 9.14 6.89
CA THR A 51 -2.81 9.62 6.02
C THR A 51 -2.48 9.42 4.54
N PRO A 52 -3.48 9.21 3.67
CA PRO A 52 -3.26 9.09 2.22
C PRO A 52 -2.50 10.28 1.61
N SER A 53 -2.69 11.48 2.14
CA SER A 53 -1.98 12.69 1.69
C SER A 53 -0.49 12.62 2.02
N LYS A 54 -0.12 12.20 3.24
CA LYS A 54 1.28 12.03 3.64
C LYS A 54 1.97 10.96 2.81
N ILE A 55 1.32 9.80 2.65
CA ILE A 55 1.81 8.71 1.81
C ILE A 55 1.98 9.18 0.36
N GLY A 56 0.98 9.88 -0.18
CA GLY A 56 0.97 10.36 -1.56
C GLY A 56 2.13 11.30 -1.87
N VAL A 57 2.38 12.29 -1.00
CA VAL A 57 3.54 13.19 -1.12
C VAL A 57 4.85 12.41 -1.05
N HIS A 58 4.97 11.46 -0.13
CA HIS A 58 6.23 10.74 0.08
C HIS A 58 6.55 9.73 -1.04
N LEU A 59 5.53 9.06 -1.57
CA LEU A 59 5.67 8.05 -2.61
C LEU A 59 5.56 8.63 -4.02
N GLY A 60 5.13 9.89 -4.19
CA GLY A 60 4.87 10.49 -5.51
C GLY A 60 3.64 9.87 -6.19
N ILE A 61 2.58 9.64 -5.43
CA ILE A 61 1.31 9.07 -5.89
C ILE A 61 0.19 10.03 -5.51
N SER A 62 -0.77 10.27 -6.39
CA SER A 62 -1.92 11.10 -6.03
C SER A 62 -2.73 10.46 -4.89
N PRO A 63 -3.10 11.20 -3.83
CA PRO A 63 -3.91 10.67 -2.73
C PRO A 63 -5.30 10.18 -3.22
N ILE A 64 -5.82 10.75 -4.30
CA ILE A 64 -7.06 10.29 -4.95
C ILE A 64 -6.87 8.89 -5.55
N GLN A 65 -5.72 8.64 -6.17
CA GLN A 65 -5.40 7.33 -6.74
C GLN A 65 -5.29 6.25 -5.66
N ILE A 66 -4.73 6.60 -4.50
CA ILE A 66 -4.64 5.72 -3.33
C ILE A 66 -6.05 5.31 -2.89
N ARG A 67 -6.93 6.28 -2.64
CA ARG A 67 -8.33 6.03 -2.22
C ARG A 67 -9.06 5.11 -3.20
N LYS A 68 -9.09 5.49 -4.48
CA LYS A 68 -9.78 4.72 -5.52
C LYS A 68 -9.26 3.29 -5.64
N LYS A 69 -7.95 3.08 -5.50
CA LYS A 69 -7.37 1.73 -5.63
C LYS A 69 -7.75 0.82 -4.47
N LEU A 70 -7.84 1.37 -3.27
CA LEU A 70 -8.18 0.61 -2.08
C LEU A 70 -9.68 0.31 -2.00
N GLU A 71 -10.53 1.29 -2.37
CA GLU A 71 -11.97 1.06 -2.52
C GLU A 71 -12.24 -0.08 -3.51
N LEU A 72 -11.55 -0.10 -4.65
CA LEU A 72 -11.68 -1.19 -5.63
C LEU A 72 -11.18 -2.55 -5.10
N GLN A 73 -10.12 -2.58 -4.28
CA GLN A 73 -9.62 -3.81 -3.68
C GLN A 73 -10.56 -4.35 -2.60
N GLU A 74 -11.12 -3.48 -1.75
CA GLU A 74 -12.09 -3.86 -0.72
C GLU A 74 -13.36 -4.43 -1.36
N ASN A 75 -13.92 -3.73 -2.35
CA ASN A 75 -15.08 -4.20 -3.09
C ASN A 75 -14.82 -5.54 -3.79
N ARG A 76 -13.62 -5.75 -4.37
CA ARG A 76 -13.24 -7.03 -4.97
C ARG A 76 -13.19 -8.15 -3.92
N ASN A 77 -12.63 -7.89 -2.75
CA ASN A 77 -12.53 -8.88 -1.68
C ASN A 77 -13.93 -9.26 -1.14
N LEU A 78 -14.82 -8.28 -1.00
CA LEU A 78 -16.22 -8.52 -0.61
C LEU A 78 -17.01 -9.35 -1.63
N GLN A 79 -16.68 -9.23 -2.92
CA GLN A 79 -17.30 -10.05 -3.98
C GLN A 79 -16.75 -11.48 -3.98
N LEU A 80 -15.43 -11.64 -3.80
CA LEU A 80 -14.79 -12.96 -3.73
C LEU A 80 -15.29 -13.79 -2.56
N SER A 81 -15.44 -13.20 -1.36
CA SER A 81 -15.94 -13.92 -0.18
C SER A 81 -17.39 -14.39 -0.33
N ARG A 82 -18.22 -13.63 -1.05
CA ARG A 82 -19.61 -14.03 -1.37
C ARG A 82 -19.66 -15.21 -2.33
N LEU A 83 -18.73 -15.28 -3.29
CA LEU A 83 -18.66 -16.38 -4.26
C LEU A 83 -18.15 -17.69 -3.64
N THR A 84 -17.24 -17.62 -2.67
CA THR A 84 -16.70 -18.81 -1.99
C THR A 84 -17.66 -19.40 -0.96
N SER A 85 -18.58 -18.60 -0.40
CA SER A 85 -19.57 -19.09 0.57
C SER A 85 -20.73 -19.86 -0.06
N GLY A 86 -20.85 -19.90 -1.40
CA GLY A 86 -22.01 -20.47 -2.11
C GLY A 86 -21.81 -21.84 -2.77
N LYS A 87 -20.70 -22.56 -2.54
CA LYS A 87 -20.40 -23.84 -3.22
C LYS A 87 -20.17 -25.05 -2.31
N ALA A 88 -20.72 -25.03 -1.09
CA ALA A 88 -20.71 -26.19 -0.19
C ALA A 88 -22.13 -26.65 0.13
N SER A 89 -22.89 -27.00 -0.91
CA SER A 89 -24.11 -27.82 -0.82
C SER A 89 -24.37 -28.34 -2.22
N ILE A 90 -24.09 -29.62 -2.41
CA ILE A 90 -24.54 -30.59 -3.42
C ILE A 90 -23.34 -31.53 -3.61
N LEU A 91 -23.28 -32.54 -2.76
CA LEU A 91 -23.16 -33.97 -3.08
C LEU A 91 -23.26 -34.75 -1.77
#